data_AF-A0A0R2DGX2-F1
#
_entry.id   AF-A0A0R2DGX2-F1
#
_cell.length_a   1.000
_cell.length_b   1.000
_cell.length_c   1.000
_cell.angle_alpha   90.00
_cell.angle_beta   90.00
_cell.angle_gamma   90.00
#
_symmetry.space_group_name_H-M   'P 1'
#
loop_
_entity.id
_entity.type
_entity.pdbx_description
1 polymer ?
#
loop_
_entity_poly.entity_id
_entity_poly.type
_entity_poly.pdbx_seq_one_letter_code
_entity_poly.pdbx_strand_id
1 'polypeptide(L)'
;MMDLTTHQEWLVRFYRSRQWYQYSPFIRLNFLTEEVGELSRAIRAIEIGRDHPGEADRTSADLTANLEEELGDVLDQVLILSHKFGVNPERLLAASEQKLRARFDESGI
;
A
#
# COMPACT_ATOMS: atom_id res chain seq x y z
N MET A 1 6.18 10.44 15.62
CA MET A 1 5.70 9.37 14.72
C MET A 1 4.30 9.79 14.26
N MET A 2 4.01 9.69 12.97
CA MET A 2 2.69 10.02 12.41
C MET A 2 1.82 8.77 12.48
N ASP A 3 0.60 8.86 13.01
CA ASP A 3 -0.35 7.74 12.98
C ASP A 3 -1.01 7.61 11.59
N LEU A 4 -1.73 6.52 11.34
CA LEU A 4 -2.32 6.26 10.04
C LEU A 4 -3.41 7.28 9.68
N THR A 5 -4.15 7.77 10.67
CA THR A 5 -5.20 8.76 10.44
C THR A 5 -4.59 10.08 9.98
N THR A 6 -3.56 10.56 10.68
CA THR A 6 -2.83 11.78 10.37
C THR A 6 -2.18 11.67 8.99
N HIS A 7 -1.59 10.51 8.68
CA HIS A 7 -1.01 10.23 7.37
C HIS A 7 -2.06 10.23 6.25
N GLN A 8 -3.20 9.54 6.43
CA GLN A 8 -4.32 9.55 5.47
C GLN A 8 -4.84 10.97 5.21
N GLU A 9 -4.96 11.81 6.24
CA GLU A 9 -5.39 13.20 6.06
C GLU A 9 -4.40 14.02 5.22
N TRP A 10 -3.10 13.87 5.48
CA TRP A 10 -2.06 14.49 4.67
C TRP A 10 -2.12 14.00 3.22
N LEU A 11 -2.26 12.69 3.02
CA LEU A 11 -2.36 12.05 1.71
C LEU A 11 -3.55 12.58 0.92
N VAL A 12 -4.73 12.67 1.55
CA VAL A 12 -5.93 13.23 0.92
C VAL A 12 -5.72 14.68 0.52
N ARG A 13 -5.09 15.50 1.36
CA ARG A 13 -4.77 16.91 1.02
C ARG A 13 -3.81 16.99 -0.16
N PHE A 14 -2.76 16.17 -0.16
CA PHE A 14 -1.80 16.08 -1.26
C PHE A 14 -2.50 15.69 -2.57
N TYR A 15 -3.31 14.63 -2.57
CA TYR A 15 -4.05 14.16 -3.73
C TYR A 15 -5.08 15.18 -4.24
N ARG A 16 -5.70 15.96 -3.36
CA ARG A 16 -6.58 17.07 -3.76
C ARG A 16 -5.81 18.19 -4.43
N SER A 17 -4.63 18.54 -3.92
CA SER A 17 -3.78 19.59 -4.53
C SER A 17 -3.37 19.26 -5.97
N ARG A 18 -3.28 17.97 -6.30
CA ARG A 18 -2.93 17.47 -7.64
C ARG A 18 -4.14 17.15 -8.53
N GLN A 19 -5.37 17.38 -8.05
CA GLN A 19 -6.60 16.95 -8.72
C GLN A 19 -6.64 15.43 -8.98
N TRP A 20 -5.93 14.63 -8.20
CA TRP A 20 -5.97 13.17 -8.29
C TRP A 20 -7.11 12.60 -7.45
N TYR A 21 -7.50 13.28 -6.37
CA TYR A 21 -8.58 12.83 -5.50
C TYR A 21 -9.94 12.70 -6.22
N GLN A 22 -10.15 13.39 -7.34
CA GLN A 22 -11.42 13.38 -8.09
C GLN A 22 -11.75 12.01 -8.72
N TYR A 23 -10.76 11.17 -8.99
CA TYR A 23 -10.99 9.86 -9.60
C TYR A 23 -11.92 8.99 -8.74
N SER A 24 -12.87 8.32 -9.39
CA SER A 24 -13.87 7.47 -8.73
C SER A 24 -13.20 6.27 -8.03
N PRO A 25 -13.85 5.65 -7.03
CA PRO A 25 -13.35 4.42 -6.43
C PRO A 25 -13.08 3.33 -7.47
N PHE A 26 -13.89 3.25 -8.53
CA PHE A 26 -13.69 2.31 -9.64
C PHE A 26 -12.36 2.54 -10.36
N ILE A 27 -12.04 3.78 -10.73
CA ILE A 27 -10.75 4.11 -11.36
C ILE A 27 -9.59 3.84 -10.40
N ARG A 28 -9.76 4.16 -9.12
CA ARG A 28 -8.72 3.91 -8.12
C ARG A 28 -8.43 2.46 -7.85
N LEU A 29 -9.41 1.59 -8.06
CA LEU A 29 -9.17 0.16 -8.00
C LEU A 29 -8.17 -0.27 -9.07
N ASN A 30 -8.17 0.36 -10.25
CA ASN A 30 -7.17 0.11 -11.28
C ASN A 30 -5.77 0.53 -10.82
N PHE A 31 -5.63 1.73 -10.23
CA PHE A 31 -4.34 2.16 -9.66
C PHE A 31 -3.85 1.19 -8.59
N LEU A 32 -4.72 0.74 -7.68
CA LEU A 32 -4.35 -0.30 -6.71
C LEU A 32 -3.83 -1.57 -7.39
N THR A 33 -4.46 -2.01 -8.49
CA THR A 33 -3.96 -3.19 -9.23
C THR A 33 -2.63 -2.94 -9.95
N GLU A 34 -2.39 -1.71 -10.39
CA GLU A 34 -1.10 -1.29 -10.97
C GLU A 34 -0.01 -1.38 -9.89
N GLU A 35 -0.20 -0.76 -8.72
CA GLU A 35 0.78 -0.80 -7.61
C GLU A 35 1.04 -2.23 -7.12
N VAL A 36 0.01 -3.09 -7.08
CA VAL A 36 0.19 -4.52 -6.73
C VAL A 36 1.06 -5.24 -7.78
N GLY A 37 0.94 -4.87 -9.05
CA GLY A 37 1.80 -5.39 -10.12
C GLY A 37 3.25 -4.94 -9.95
N GLU A 38 3.46 -3.69 -9.58
CA GLU A 38 4.80 -3.14 -9.31
C GLU A 38 5.43 -3.75 -8.04
N LEU A 39 4.64 -3.94 -6.98
CA LEU A 39 5.06 -4.69 -5.78
C LEU A 39 5.42 -6.15 -6.11
N SER A 40 4.62 -6.83 -6.94
CA SER A 40 4.92 -8.20 -7.37
C SER A 40 6.27 -8.28 -8.09
N ARG A 41 6.56 -7.28 -8.92
CA ARG A 41 7.81 -7.14 -9.66
C ARG A 41 9.00 -6.86 -8.73
N ALA A 42 8.81 -6.04 -7.69
CA ALA A 42 9.82 -5.78 -6.66
C ALA A 42 10.19 -7.05 -5.88
N ILE A 43 9.18 -7.79 -5.40
CA ILE A 43 9.37 -9.06 -4.68
C ILE A 43 10.10 -10.07 -5.58
N ARG A 44 9.67 -10.21 -6.85
CA ARG A 44 10.32 -11.12 -7.80
C ARG A 44 11.80 -10.81 -7.98
N ALA A 45 12.16 -9.53 -8.07
CA ALA A 45 13.56 -9.11 -8.23
C ALA A 45 14.43 -9.48 -7.02
N ILE A 46 13.87 -9.49 -5.80
CA ILE A 46 14.55 -9.92 -4.58
C ILE A 46 14.67 -11.45 -4.53
N GLU A 47 13.58 -12.16 -4.78
CA GLU A 47 13.49 -13.61 -4.54
C GLU A 47 14.20 -14.45 -5.62
N ILE A 48 14.01 -14.11 -6.89
CA ILE A 48 14.49 -14.93 -8.02
C ILE A 48 15.25 -14.12 -9.08
N GLY A 49 15.52 -12.83 -8.79
CA GLY A 49 16.16 -11.91 -9.71
C GLY A 49 15.28 -11.50 -10.88
N ARG A 50 15.86 -10.65 -11.74
CA ARG A 50 15.27 -10.26 -13.02
C ARG A 50 16.28 -10.48 -14.12
N ASP A 51 15.92 -11.34 -15.06
CA ASP A 51 16.61 -11.46 -16.33
C ASP A 51 15.87 -10.60 -17.36
N HIS A 52 16.14 -9.29 -17.35
CA HIS A 52 15.57 -8.35 -18.31
C HIS A 52 16.70 -7.58 -19.03
N PRO A 53 16.80 -7.66 -20.37
CA PRO A 53 17.96 -7.17 -21.13
C PRO A 53 18.16 -5.64 -21.14
N GLY A 54 17.32 -4.88 -20.41
CA GLY A 54 17.44 -3.43 -20.26
C GLY A 54 17.60 -2.96 -18.82
N GLU A 55 17.69 -3.85 -17.84
CA GLU A 55 17.82 -3.47 -16.43
C GLU A 55 19.27 -3.50 -15.96
N ALA A 56 19.67 -2.44 -15.27
CA ALA A 56 20.97 -2.38 -14.61
C ALA A 56 21.01 -3.34 -13.41
N ASP A 57 22.19 -3.84 -13.09
CA ASP A 57 22.42 -4.58 -11.86
C ASP A 57 22.02 -3.72 -10.66
N ARG A 58 21.05 -4.21 -9.88
CA ARG A 58 20.55 -3.52 -8.69
C ARG A 58 21.30 -4.01 -7.46
N THR A 59 21.70 -3.10 -6.59
CA THR A 59 22.23 -3.48 -5.28
C THR A 59 21.11 -3.99 -4.37
N SER A 60 21.47 -4.72 -3.32
CA SER A 60 20.51 -5.14 -2.29
C SER A 60 19.78 -3.95 -1.64
N ALA A 61 20.46 -2.80 -1.51
CA ALA A 61 19.86 -1.56 -1.02
C ALA A 61 18.81 -1.01 -2.01
N ASP A 62 19.11 -1.01 -3.32
CA ASP A 62 18.18 -0.56 -4.35
C ASP A 62 16.93 -1.44 -4.43
N LEU A 63 17.08 -2.74 -4.22
CA LEU A 63 15.98 -3.69 -4.18
C LEU A 63 15.09 -3.46 -2.94
N THR A 64 15.71 -3.23 -1.78
CA THR A 64 15.00 -2.97 -0.52
C THR A 64 14.23 -1.64 -0.59
N ALA A 65 14.86 -0.57 -1.09
CA ALA A 65 14.21 0.73 -1.24
C ALA A 65 12.99 0.65 -2.16
N ASN A 66 13.09 -0.10 -3.26
CA ASN A 66 11.96 -0.32 -4.16
C ASN A 66 10.90 -1.20 -3.53
N LEU A 67 11.23 -2.17 -2.68
CA LEU A 67 10.19 -2.91 -1.97
C LEU A 67 9.40 -1.98 -1.03
N GLU A 68 10.10 -1.10 -0.31
CA GLU A 68 9.49 -0.13 0.61
C GLU A 68 8.60 0.88 -0.13
N GLU A 69 9.06 1.40 -1.28
CA GLU A 69 8.29 2.30 -2.16
C GLU A 69 6.97 1.65 -2.59
N GLU A 70 7.05 0.45 -3.16
CA GLU A 70 5.88 -0.22 -3.76
C GLU A 70 4.88 -0.72 -2.70
N LEU A 71 5.37 -1.09 -1.51
CA LEU A 71 4.51 -1.34 -0.34
C LEU A 71 3.79 -0.07 0.10
N GLY A 72 4.49 1.07 0.07
CA GLY A 72 3.94 2.39 0.34
C GLY A 72 2.85 2.77 -0.64
N ASP A 73 3.08 2.58 -1.94
CA ASP A 73 2.11 2.91 -3.00
C ASP A 73 0.83 2.07 -2.88
N VAL A 74 0.96 0.76 -2.60
CA VAL A 74 -0.19 -0.10 -2.29
C VAL A 74 -0.96 0.42 -1.07
N LEU A 75 -0.26 0.77 0.01
CA LEU A 75 -0.88 1.31 1.23
C LEU A 75 -1.62 2.62 0.93
N ASP A 76 -1.02 3.53 0.17
CA ASP A 76 -1.61 4.82 -0.21
C ASP A 76 -2.94 4.64 -0.95
N GLN A 77 -3.02 3.70 -1.90
CA GLN A 77 -4.27 3.40 -2.60
C GLN A 77 -5.35 2.85 -1.64
N VAL A 78 -4.99 1.97 -0.69
CA VAL A 78 -5.91 1.46 0.34
C VAL A 78 -6.39 2.60 1.25
N LEU A 79 -5.51 3.51 1.64
CA LEU A 79 -5.85 4.67 2.48
C LEU A 79 -6.76 5.66 1.75
N ILE A 80 -6.56 5.92 0.45
CA ILE A 80 -7.48 6.78 -0.30
C ILE A 80 -8.83 6.09 -0.52
N LEU A 81 -8.86 4.80 -0.82
CA LEU A 81 -10.11 4.04 -0.97
C LEU A 81 -10.92 4.04 0.33
N SER A 82 -10.28 3.73 1.46
CA SER A 82 -10.95 3.78 2.78
C SER A 82 -11.50 5.17 3.09
N HIS A 83 -10.75 6.24 2.83
CA HIS A 83 -11.26 7.61 2.97
C HIS A 83 -12.49 7.88 2.07
N LYS A 84 -12.48 7.42 0.82
CA LYS A 84 -13.62 7.58 -0.10
C LYS A 84 -14.89 6.87 0.34
N PHE A 85 -14.77 5.79 1.10
CA PHE A 85 -15.90 5.05 1.67
C PHE A 85 -16.21 5.44 3.12
N GLY A 86 -15.55 6.45 3.68
CA GLY A 86 -15.75 6.88 5.07
C GLY A 86 -15.27 5.87 6.10
N VAL A 87 -14.32 5.01 5.74
CA VAL A 87 -13.72 4.01 6.62
C VAL A 87 -12.47 4.60 7.26
N ASN A 88 -12.44 4.61 8.60
CA ASN A 88 -11.27 5.03 9.36
C ASN A 88 -10.15 3.96 9.26
N PRO A 89 -8.89 4.35 8.99
CA PRO A 89 -7.79 3.39 8.77
C PRO A 89 -7.36 2.64 10.05
N GLU A 90 -7.45 3.26 11.22
CA GLU A 90 -7.20 2.56 12.51
C GLU A 90 -8.25 1.47 12.75
N ARG A 91 -9.51 1.71 12.36
CA ARG A 91 -10.55 0.68 12.42
C ARG A 91 -10.27 -0.49 11.47
N LEU A 92 -9.62 -0.25 10.33
CA LEU A 92 -9.23 -1.30 9.40
C LEU A 92 -8.17 -2.23 10.03
N LEU A 93 -7.16 -1.65 10.69
CA LEU A 93 -6.17 -2.42 11.44
C LEU A 93 -6.80 -3.25 12.55
N ALA A 94 -7.59 -2.60 13.43
CA ALA A 94 -8.23 -3.27 14.55
C ALA A 94 -9.17 -4.41 14.10
N ALA A 95 -9.93 -4.20 13.02
CA ALA A 95 -10.80 -5.23 12.46
C ALA A 95 -10.02 -6.42 11.88
N SER A 96 -8.89 -6.16 11.21
CA SER A 96 -8.01 -7.22 10.71
C SER A 96 -7.43 -8.06 11.85
N GLU A 97 -6.89 -7.40 12.88
CA GLU A 97 -6.31 -8.04 14.05
C GLU A 97 -7.36 -8.86 14.82
N GLN A 98 -8.52 -8.27 15.11
CA GLN A 98 -9.62 -8.97 15.79
C GLN A 98 -10.06 -10.22 15.03
N LYS A 99 -10.16 -10.13 13.70
CA LYS A 99 -10.52 -11.27 12.84
C LYS A 99 -9.49 -12.40 12.94
N LEU A 100 -8.19 -12.08 12.95
CA LEU A 100 -7.13 -13.07 13.07
C LEU A 100 -7.14 -13.74 14.45
N ARG A 101 -7.24 -12.94 15.53
CA ARG A 101 -7.34 -13.44 16.91
C ARG A 101 -8.53 -14.40 17.09
N ALA A 102 -9.70 -14.01 16.59
CA ALA A 102 -10.89 -14.85 16.65
C ALA A 102 -10.75 -16.14 15.83
N ARG A 103 -10.00 -16.12 14.72
CA ARG A 103 -9.78 -17.30 13.86
C ARG A 103 -8.84 -18.32 14.50
N PHE A 104 -7.86 -17.87 15.26
CA PHE A 104 -6.81 -18.71 15.83
C PHE A 104 -6.92 -18.91 17.35
N ASP A 105 -8.03 -18.46 17.96
CA ASP A 105 -8.30 -18.52 19.41
C ASP A 105 -7.19 -17.89 20.27
N GLU A 106 -6.47 -16.92 19.71
CA GLU A 106 -5.43 -16.14 20.37
C GLU A 106 -6.05 -14.99 21.16
N SER A 107 -6.91 -15.35 22.11
CA SER A 107 -7.65 -14.41 22.96
C SER A 107 -6.76 -13.65 23.97
N GLY A 108 -5.43 -13.76 23.89
CA GLY A 108 -4.51 -13.32 24.96
C GLY A 108 -3.13 -12.79 24.55
N ILE A 109 -2.91 -12.42 23.27
CA ILE A 109 -1.75 -11.58 22.89
C ILE A 109 -2.08 -10.10 23.05
#